data_AF-A0A3C1WTS8-F1
#
_entry.id   AF-A0A3C1WTS8-F1
#
_cell.length_a   1.000
_cell.length_b   1.000
_cell.length_c   1.000
_cell.angle_alpha   90.00
_cell.angle_beta   90.00
_cell.angle_gamma   90.00
#
_symmetry.space_group_name_H-M   'P 1'
#
loop_
_entity.id
_entity.type
_entity.pdbx_description
1 polymer ?
#
loop_
_entity_poly.entity_id
_entity_poly.type
_entity_poly.pdbx_seq_one_letter_code
_entity_poly.pdbx_strand_id
1 'polypeptide(L)'
;KQSKMPLYSLTDGVTAKERELKDYRVHDPDPVPLFYQSGYLTICGYDRRFRNYKLRFPNDEVKYGFLESLANDVLGATTRENPLSLDRLIIDLESGDLESFFKGLQSLFASIPYPEGKAPQYEGEWSRQLFLILSLMGAYTSCEVHMATGRADCVVKTPDYIYVFEFKLDKPIEDAMSQIDDKGYAIPYTADNRKLYKIGVVFSTEKRNVSDWKISTGEV
;
A
#
# COMPACT_ATOMS: atom_id res chain seq x y z
N LYS A 1 -21.32 -3.22 6.18
CA LYS A 1 -20.35 -3.67 7.22
C LYS A 1 -19.02 -3.84 6.51
N GLN A 2 -17.95 -3.20 6.99
CA GLN A 2 -16.63 -3.24 6.38
C GLN A 2 -16.05 -4.67 6.44
N SER A 3 -15.55 -5.15 5.30
CA SER A 3 -14.65 -6.30 5.26
C SER A 3 -13.48 -6.05 6.19
N LYS A 4 -13.08 -7.06 6.96
CA LYS A 4 -11.93 -6.98 7.88
C LYS A 4 -10.60 -7.31 7.20
N MET A 5 -10.65 -7.77 5.95
CA MET A 5 -9.45 -8.17 5.25
C MET A 5 -8.83 -6.95 4.57
N PRO A 6 -7.59 -6.61 4.92
CA PRO A 6 -6.93 -5.44 4.34
C PRO A 6 -6.38 -5.76 2.94
N LEU A 7 -6.33 -4.74 2.08
CA LEU A 7 -6.09 -4.92 0.64
C LEU A 7 -4.73 -5.56 0.30
N TYR A 8 -3.68 -5.29 1.08
CA TYR A 8 -2.34 -5.85 0.87
C TYR A 8 -2.27 -7.37 1.07
N SER A 9 -3.15 -7.96 1.89
CA SER A 9 -3.11 -9.41 2.09
C SER A 9 -3.46 -10.15 0.80
N LEU A 10 -4.22 -9.52 -0.10
CA LEU A 10 -4.50 -10.06 -1.43
C LEU A 10 -3.30 -9.97 -2.38
N THR A 11 -2.50 -8.91 -2.29
CA THR A 11 -1.37 -8.69 -3.20
C THR A 11 -0.17 -9.59 -2.87
N ASP A 12 0.05 -9.90 -1.59
CA ASP A 12 1.13 -10.78 -1.14
C ASP A 12 0.76 -12.27 -1.17
N GLY A 13 -0.53 -12.57 -1.43
CA GLY A 13 -1.08 -13.91 -1.49
C GLY A 13 -1.73 -14.35 -0.17
N VAL A 14 -2.85 -15.05 -0.29
CA VAL A 14 -3.66 -15.52 0.85
C VAL A 14 -3.67 -17.04 0.93
N THR A 15 -3.96 -17.57 2.12
CA THR A 15 -4.17 -19.01 2.30
C THR A 15 -5.58 -19.32 2.75
N ALA A 16 -6.19 -20.36 2.19
CA ALA A 16 -7.52 -20.82 2.58
C ALA A 16 -7.62 -22.35 2.56
N LYS A 17 -8.49 -22.90 3.39
CA LYS A 17 -8.84 -24.33 3.36
C LYS A 17 -9.89 -24.61 2.29
N GLU A 18 -9.98 -25.87 1.88
CA GLU A 18 -10.97 -26.31 0.90
C GLU A 18 -12.41 -25.95 1.27
N ARG A 19 -12.78 -26.09 2.54
CA ARG A 19 -14.12 -25.75 3.04
C ARG A 19 -14.43 -24.26 2.92
N GLU A 20 -13.41 -23.41 3.11
CA GLU A 20 -13.55 -21.95 3.05
C GLU A 20 -13.78 -21.52 1.60
N LEU A 21 -13.02 -22.08 0.65
CA LEU A 21 -13.21 -21.81 -0.78
C LEU A 21 -14.57 -22.25 -1.36
N LYS A 22 -15.26 -23.17 -0.68
CA LYS A 22 -16.60 -23.66 -1.06
C LYS A 22 -17.74 -22.89 -0.39
N ASP A 23 -17.49 -22.19 0.72
CA ASP A 23 -18.53 -21.49 1.48
C ASP A 23 -18.63 -20.03 1.02
N TYR A 24 -19.21 -19.82 -0.16
CA TYR A 24 -19.54 -18.47 -0.66
C TYR A 24 -20.87 -18.01 -0.04
N ARG A 25 -20.81 -17.36 1.12
CA ARG A 25 -21.96 -16.61 1.63
C ARG A 25 -21.73 -15.15 1.34
N VAL A 26 -22.70 -14.51 0.69
CA VAL A 26 -22.73 -13.05 0.42
C VAL A 26 -22.62 -12.22 1.72
N HIS A 27 -22.86 -12.86 2.87
CA HIS A 27 -22.77 -12.26 4.20
C HIS A 27 -21.55 -12.70 5.03
N ASP A 28 -20.61 -13.47 4.43
CA ASP A 28 -19.35 -13.82 5.09
C ASP A 28 -18.41 -12.59 5.14
N PRO A 29 -17.78 -12.28 6.29
CA PRO A 29 -16.75 -11.25 6.36
C PRO A 29 -15.46 -11.58 5.59
N ASP A 30 -15.22 -12.84 5.22
CA ASP A 30 -14.04 -13.25 4.43
C ASP A 30 -14.34 -13.18 2.92
N PRO A 31 -13.69 -12.26 2.17
CA PRO A 31 -13.93 -12.13 0.74
C PRO A 31 -13.08 -13.10 -0.10
N VAL A 32 -12.17 -13.88 0.48
CA VAL A 32 -11.31 -14.81 -0.25
C VAL A 32 -12.10 -15.82 -1.10
N PRO A 33 -13.18 -16.46 -0.59
CA PRO A 33 -13.98 -17.36 -1.39
C PRO A 33 -14.65 -16.65 -2.57
N LEU A 34 -15.17 -15.43 -2.37
CA LEU A 34 -15.76 -14.63 -3.45
C LEU A 34 -14.73 -14.30 -4.53
N PHE A 35 -13.54 -13.84 -4.16
CA PHE A 35 -12.48 -13.53 -5.13
C PHE A 35 -11.96 -14.76 -5.87
N TYR A 36 -11.91 -15.91 -5.22
CA TYR A 36 -11.59 -17.17 -5.88
C TYR A 36 -12.68 -17.59 -6.90
N GLN A 37 -13.95 -17.56 -6.50
CA GLN A 37 -15.07 -17.97 -7.37
C GLN A 37 -15.31 -17.02 -8.55
N SER A 38 -15.02 -15.73 -8.37
CA SER A 38 -15.12 -14.72 -9.44
C SER A 38 -13.88 -14.66 -10.35
N GLY A 39 -12.83 -15.44 -10.06
CA GLY A 39 -11.62 -15.54 -10.88
C GLY A 39 -10.54 -14.48 -10.61
N TYR A 40 -10.72 -13.61 -9.61
CA TYR A 40 -9.67 -12.69 -9.17
C TYR A 40 -8.49 -13.40 -8.51
N LEU A 41 -8.74 -14.51 -7.80
CA LEU A 41 -7.71 -15.34 -7.20
C LEU A 41 -7.68 -16.73 -7.84
N THR A 42 -6.49 -17.28 -8.01
CA THR A 42 -6.25 -18.66 -8.44
C THR A 42 -5.31 -19.39 -7.49
N ILE A 43 -5.40 -20.72 -7.45
CA ILE A 43 -4.51 -21.56 -6.66
C ILE A 43 -3.12 -21.54 -7.30
N CYS A 44 -2.11 -21.12 -6.54
CA CYS A 44 -0.71 -21.16 -6.95
C CYS A 44 0.12 -22.17 -6.17
N GLY A 45 -0.46 -22.79 -5.14
CA GLY A 45 0.23 -23.82 -4.37
C GLY A 45 -0.68 -24.53 -3.39
N TYR A 46 -0.18 -25.64 -2.85
CA TYR A 46 -0.90 -26.42 -1.84
C TYR A 46 0.07 -26.93 -0.78
N ASP A 47 -0.18 -26.57 0.47
CA ASP A 47 0.52 -27.12 1.61
C ASP A 47 -0.20 -28.40 2.07
N ARG A 48 0.40 -29.56 1.74
CA ARG A 48 -0.15 -30.88 2.10
C ARG A 48 -0.19 -31.13 3.61
N ARG A 49 0.74 -30.55 4.37
CA ARG A 49 0.85 -30.77 5.82
C ARG A 49 -0.33 -30.12 6.55
N PHE A 50 -0.68 -28.90 6.15
CA PHE A 50 -1.78 -28.16 6.77
C PHE A 50 -3.10 -28.21 5.98
N ARG A 51 -3.09 -28.83 4.79
CA ARG A 51 -4.21 -28.90 3.84
C ARG A 51 -4.74 -27.52 3.46
N ASN A 52 -3.83 -26.58 3.21
CA ASN A 52 -4.14 -25.20 2.87
C ASN A 52 -3.74 -24.92 1.41
N TYR A 53 -4.61 -24.25 0.68
CA TYR A 53 -4.30 -23.69 -0.62
C TYR A 53 -3.64 -22.33 -0.46
N LYS A 54 -2.64 -22.06 -1.29
CA LYS A 54 -2.06 -20.72 -1.49
C LYS A 54 -2.72 -20.12 -2.74
N LEU A 55 -3.21 -18.90 -2.61
CA LEU A 55 -3.98 -18.19 -3.62
C LEU A 55 -3.32 -16.83 -3.91
N ARG A 56 -3.37 -16.41 -5.17
CA ARG A 56 -2.88 -15.11 -5.64
C ARG A 56 -3.63 -14.68 -6.89
N PHE A 57 -3.42 -13.44 -7.34
CA PHE A 57 -3.84 -13.02 -8.66
C PHE A 57 -3.21 -13.90 -9.76
N PRO A 58 -3.97 -14.30 -10.79
CA PRO A 58 -3.49 -15.21 -11.83
C PRO A 58 -2.38 -14.60 -12.69
N ASN A 59 -2.46 -13.30 -12.95
CA ASN A 59 -1.52 -12.51 -13.73
C ASN A 59 -1.62 -11.03 -13.35
N ASP A 60 -0.75 -10.21 -13.94
CA ASP A 60 -0.71 -8.77 -13.68
C ASP A 60 -1.94 -8.03 -14.21
N GLU A 61 -2.51 -8.44 -15.35
CA GLU A 61 -3.72 -7.83 -15.91
C GLU A 61 -4.90 -7.87 -14.92
N VAL A 62 -5.15 -9.03 -14.31
CA VAL A 62 -6.24 -9.20 -13.33
C VAL A 62 -5.94 -8.43 -12.04
N LYS A 63 -4.67 -8.40 -11.61
CA LYS A 63 -4.24 -7.62 -10.44
C LYS A 63 -4.45 -6.13 -10.66
N TYR A 64 -3.94 -5.57 -11.75
CA TYR A 64 -4.04 -4.14 -12.05
C TYR A 64 -5.47 -3.73 -12.38
N GLY A 65 -6.23 -4.54 -13.12
CA GLY A 65 -7.65 -4.28 -13.37
C GLY A 65 -8.48 -4.22 -12.08
N PHE A 66 -8.17 -5.08 -11.09
CA PHE A 66 -8.79 -5.01 -9.76
C PHE A 66 -8.40 -3.73 -9.01
N LEU A 67 -7.11 -3.40 -8.98
CA LEU A 67 -6.61 -2.18 -8.33
C LEU A 67 -7.19 -0.91 -8.98
N GLU A 68 -7.30 -0.86 -10.30
CA GLU A 68 -7.91 0.24 -11.05
C GLU A 68 -9.39 0.40 -10.73
N SER A 69 -10.13 -0.71 -10.61
CA SER A 69 -11.52 -0.67 -10.16
C SER A 69 -11.63 -0.04 -8.77
N LEU A 70 -10.74 -0.40 -7.85
CA LEU A 70 -10.70 0.20 -6.51
C LEU A 70 -10.26 1.66 -6.53
N ALA A 71 -9.36 2.03 -7.45
CA ALA A 71 -8.87 3.40 -7.62
C ALA A 71 -10.02 4.37 -7.89
N ASN A 72 -10.95 3.98 -8.76
CA ASN A 72 -12.13 4.77 -9.07
C ASN A 72 -12.99 5.02 -7.82
N ASP A 73 -13.16 4.00 -6.97
CA ASP A 73 -13.96 4.10 -5.75
C ASP A 73 -13.26 4.89 -4.62
N VAL A 74 -11.94 4.77 -4.51
CA VAL A 74 -11.15 5.36 -3.40
C VAL A 74 -10.65 6.77 -3.70
N LEU A 75 -10.32 7.05 -4.97
CA LEU A 75 -9.72 8.31 -5.41
C LEU A 75 -10.72 9.19 -6.18
N GLY A 76 -11.93 8.71 -6.49
CA GLY A 76 -13.02 9.52 -7.06
C GLY A 76 -12.76 10.13 -8.45
N ALA A 77 -11.61 9.85 -9.07
CA ALA A 77 -11.21 10.42 -10.35
C ALA A 77 -10.93 9.31 -11.37
N THR A 78 -11.73 9.29 -12.42
CA THR A 78 -11.47 8.56 -13.64
C THR A 78 -10.15 9.04 -14.27
N THR A 79 -9.30 8.08 -14.55
CA THR A 79 -7.96 8.05 -15.15
C THR A 79 -7.85 8.65 -16.58
N ARG A 80 -8.59 9.71 -16.93
CA ARG A 80 -8.51 10.29 -18.30
C ARG A 80 -7.89 11.67 -18.42
N GLU A 81 -7.87 12.49 -17.37
CA GLU A 81 -7.44 13.89 -17.49
C GLU A 81 -6.28 14.30 -16.58
N ASN A 82 -5.67 13.36 -15.84
CA ASN A 82 -4.52 13.71 -15.00
C ASN A 82 -3.21 13.10 -15.54
N PRO A 83 -2.44 13.86 -16.33
CA PRO A 83 -1.21 13.40 -16.99
C PRO A 83 0.02 13.38 -16.07
N LEU A 84 -0.14 13.60 -14.76
CA LEU A 84 0.89 13.22 -13.80
C LEU A 84 0.86 11.70 -13.67
N SER A 85 1.50 11.08 -14.65
CA SER A 85 1.54 9.64 -14.81
C SER A 85 2.09 9.03 -13.52
N LEU A 86 1.34 8.08 -12.97
CA LEU A 86 1.80 7.18 -11.92
C LEU A 86 3.21 6.62 -12.27
N ASP A 87 3.48 6.45 -13.57
CA ASP A 87 4.79 6.16 -14.15
C ASP A 87 5.91 7.09 -13.68
N ARG A 88 5.66 8.41 -13.58
CA ARG A 88 6.67 9.37 -13.14
C ARG A 88 7.05 9.16 -11.68
N LEU A 89 6.08 8.89 -10.82
CA LEU A 89 6.34 8.60 -9.40
C LEU A 89 7.15 7.30 -9.23
N ILE A 90 6.92 6.29 -10.10
CA ILE A 90 7.76 5.08 -10.14
C ILE A 90 9.19 5.45 -10.54
N ILE A 91 9.37 6.20 -11.64
CA ILE A 91 10.69 6.63 -12.11
C ILE A 91 11.44 7.40 -11.02
N ASP A 92 10.74 8.27 -10.29
CA ASP A 92 11.33 9.03 -9.19
C ASP A 92 11.79 8.10 -8.05
N LEU A 93 11.00 7.08 -7.68
CA LEU A 93 11.40 6.06 -6.69
C LEU A 93 12.51 5.12 -7.20
N GLU A 94 12.53 4.76 -8.48
CA GLU A 94 13.59 3.92 -9.06
C GLU A 94 14.91 4.67 -9.23
N SER A 95 14.86 5.99 -9.46
CA SER A 95 16.05 6.84 -9.52
C SER A 95 16.53 7.33 -8.16
N GLY A 96 15.69 7.25 -7.12
CA GLY A 96 15.98 7.79 -5.79
C GLY A 96 15.72 9.29 -5.64
N ASP A 97 15.04 9.92 -6.61
CA ASP A 97 14.64 11.32 -6.57
C ASP A 97 13.39 11.53 -5.72
N LEU A 98 13.60 11.48 -4.40
CA LEU A 98 12.52 11.64 -3.42
C LEU A 98 11.90 13.06 -3.42
N GLU A 99 12.66 14.08 -3.85
CA GLU A 99 12.15 15.45 -4.01
C GLU A 99 11.10 15.54 -5.11
N SER A 100 11.41 14.98 -6.30
CA SER A 100 10.45 14.89 -7.41
C SER A 100 9.25 14.04 -7.03
N PHE A 101 9.50 12.89 -6.36
CA PHE A 101 8.44 12.00 -5.89
C PHE A 101 7.42 12.74 -5.00
N PHE A 102 7.88 13.47 -3.98
CA PHE A 102 6.97 14.17 -3.06
C PHE A 102 6.21 15.32 -3.74
N LYS A 103 6.83 16.04 -4.68
CA LYS A 103 6.11 17.05 -5.48
C LYS A 103 5.02 16.42 -6.35
N GLY A 104 5.33 15.30 -7.01
CA GLY A 104 4.35 14.53 -7.78
C GLY A 104 3.22 14.03 -6.89
N LEU A 105 3.55 13.52 -5.69
CA LEU A 105 2.58 13.02 -4.73
C LEU A 105 1.66 14.14 -4.24
N GLN A 106 2.21 15.31 -3.92
CA GLN A 106 1.42 16.48 -3.56
C GLN A 106 0.47 16.91 -4.67
N SER A 107 0.96 16.90 -5.92
CA SER A 107 0.14 17.25 -7.07
C SER A 107 -0.98 16.23 -7.33
N LEU A 108 -0.70 14.94 -7.09
CA LEU A 108 -1.70 13.88 -7.18
C LEU A 108 -2.78 14.06 -6.11
N PHE A 109 -2.42 14.24 -4.84
CA PHE A 109 -3.42 14.45 -3.78
C PHE A 109 -4.26 15.71 -3.99
N ALA A 110 -3.67 16.78 -4.52
CA ALA A 110 -4.41 18.01 -4.87
C ALA A 110 -5.45 17.80 -5.98
N SER A 111 -5.27 16.79 -6.82
CA SER A 111 -6.16 16.49 -7.95
C SER A 111 -7.34 15.58 -7.62
N ILE A 112 -7.31 14.91 -6.46
CA ILE A 112 -8.34 13.96 -6.04
C ILE A 112 -9.60 14.75 -5.66
N PRO A 113 -10.73 14.58 -6.38
CA PRO A 113 -11.97 15.23 -6.05
C PRO A 113 -12.59 14.57 -4.82
N TYR A 114 -13.05 15.38 -3.87
CA TYR A 114 -13.74 14.88 -2.69
C TYR A 114 -15.25 15.13 -2.82
N PRO A 115 -16.07 14.09 -3.07
CA PRO A 115 -17.52 14.23 -3.03
C PRO A 115 -17.91 14.64 -1.61
N GLU A 116 -18.55 15.80 -1.45
CA GLU A 116 -18.93 16.44 -0.18
C GLU A 116 -17.85 17.21 0.59
N GLY A 117 -16.64 17.38 0.05
CA GLY A 117 -15.65 18.29 0.63
C GLY A 117 -15.13 17.88 2.01
N LYS A 118 -15.26 16.60 2.40
CA LYS A 118 -14.65 16.04 3.61
C LYS A 118 -13.39 15.29 3.23
N ALA A 119 -12.25 15.76 3.75
CA ALA A 119 -11.01 15.01 3.69
C ALA A 119 -11.13 13.72 4.52
N PRO A 120 -10.32 12.68 4.24
CA PRO A 120 -10.27 11.51 5.08
C PRO A 120 -9.99 11.89 6.53
N GLN A 121 -10.78 11.36 7.47
CA GLN A 121 -10.80 11.84 8.86
C GLN A 121 -9.87 11.06 9.79
N TYR A 122 -9.29 9.96 9.29
CA TYR A 122 -8.44 9.08 10.07
C TYR A 122 -7.16 8.75 9.30
N GLU A 123 -6.03 8.66 10.02
CA GLU A 123 -4.69 8.33 9.48
C GLU A 123 -4.69 7.09 8.58
N GLY A 124 -5.48 6.07 8.95
CA GLY A 124 -5.61 4.85 8.17
C GLY A 124 -6.26 5.03 6.79
N GLU A 125 -7.11 6.05 6.59
CA GLU A 125 -7.71 6.33 5.28
C GLU A 125 -6.68 6.92 4.30
N TRP A 126 -5.86 7.85 4.78
CA TRP A 126 -4.73 8.41 4.02
C TRP A 126 -3.72 7.33 3.65
N SER A 127 -3.38 6.47 4.63
CA SER A 127 -2.47 5.33 4.42
C SER A 127 -3.02 4.35 3.36
N ARG A 128 -4.34 4.12 3.33
CA ARG A 128 -5.00 3.28 2.32
C ARG A 128 -5.03 3.91 0.92
N GLN A 129 -5.25 5.23 0.82
CA GLN A 129 -5.18 5.93 -0.46
C GLN A 129 -3.77 5.86 -1.05
N LEU A 130 -2.77 6.14 -0.22
CA LEU A 130 -1.37 6.04 -0.65
C LEU A 130 -0.98 4.61 -1.00
N PHE A 131 -1.44 3.62 -0.22
CA PHE A 131 -1.29 2.21 -0.56
C PHE A 131 -1.79 1.90 -1.97
N LEU A 132 -2.99 2.36 -2.30
CA LEU A 132 -3.62 2.08 -3.57
C LEU A 132 -2.85 2.75 -4.71
N ILE A 133 -2.43 4.00 -4.53
CA ILE A 133 -1.56 4.74 -5.46
C ILE A 133 -0.26 3.95 -5.69
N LEU A 134 0.43 3.53 -4.62
CA LEU A 134 1.67 2.76 -4.69
C LEU A 134 1.49 1.37 -5.31
N SER A 135 0.35 0.73 -5.07
CA SER A 135 0.02 -0.58 -5.63
C SER A 135 -0.30 -0.51 -7.12
N LEU A 136 -1.05 0.52 -7.55
CA LEU A 136 -1.33 0.81 -8.96
C LEU A 136 -0.06 1.11 -9.75
N MET A 137 0.90 1.75 -9.10
CA MET A 137 2.22 2.00 -9.66
C MET A 137 3.03 0.73 -9.89
N GLY A 138 2.59 -0.46 -9.46
CA GLY A 138 3.32 -1.70 -9.70
C GLY A 138 4.72 -1.78 -9.08
N ALA A 139 5.14 -0.72 -8.38
CA ALA A 139 6.34 -0.72 -7.55
C ALA A 139 6.22 -1.87 -6.55
N TYR A 140 7.33 -2.54 -6.28
CA TYR A 140 7.42 -3.70 -5.41
C TYR A 140 7.10 -3.30 -3.95
N THR A 141 5.84 -3.00 -3.70
CA THR A 141 5.31 -2.38 -2.50
C THR A 141 4.76 -3.50 -1.63
N SER A 142 5.34 -3.63 -0.45
CA SER A 142 4.78 -4.41 0.65
C SER A 142 4.27 -3.40 1.67
N CYS A 143 2.97 -3.28 1.83
CA CYS A 143 2.40 -2.31 2.76
C CYS A 143 1.73 -2.99 3.93
N GLU A 144 1.67 -2.32 5.07
CA GLU A 144 1.32 -2.95 6.35
C GLU A 144 2.17 -4.20 6.63
N VAL A 145 3.49 -4.04 6.49
CA VAL A 145 4.43 -5.13 6.77
C VAL A 145 4.40 -5.41 8.26
N HIS A 146 3.74 -6.49 8.64
CA HIS A 146 3.75 -7.01 10.00
C HIS A 146 5.16 -7.49 10.33
N MET A 147 5.77 -6.85 11.32
CA MET A 147 7.08 -7.18 11.85
C MET A 147 6.94 -7.62 13.31
N ALA A 148 7.97 -8.26 13.85
CA ALA A 148 7.95 -8.78 15.23
C ALA A 148 7.66 -7.70 16.30
N THR A 149 7.92 -6.43 15.99
CA THR A 149 7.86 -5.27 16.89
C THR A 149 6.68 -4.32 16.62
N GLY A 150 5.96 -4.51 15.52
CA GLY A 150 4.89 -3.61 15.09
C GLY A 150 4.52 -3.78 13.61
N ARG A 151 3.86 -2.78 13.03
CA ARG A 151 3.43 -2.77 11.63
C ARG A 151 3.88 -1.47 10.99
N ALA A 152 4.80 -1.55 10.04
CA ALA A 152 5.18 -0.40 9.23
C ALA A 152 4.02 -0.06 8.28
N ASP A 153 3.72 1.22 8.07
CA ASP A 153 2.58 1.58 7.23
C ASP A 153 2.82 1.20 5.76
N CYS A 154 4.02 1.45 5.23
CA CYS A 154 4.37 1.07 3.86
C CYS A 154 5.87 0.81 3.68
N VAL A 155 6.21 -0.24 2.93
CA VAL A 155 7.57 -0.49 2.46
C VAL A 155 7.58 -0.61 0.94
N VAL A 156 8.36 0.23 0.27
CA VAL A 156 8.55 0.15 -1.18
C VAL A 156 9.95 -0.36 -1.47
N LYS A 157 10.04 -1.35 -2.35
CA LYS A 157 11.29 -1.91 -2.82
C LYS A 157 11.44 -1.62 -4.30
N THR A 158 12.63 -1.24 -4.71
CA THR A 158 13.03 -1.14 -6.11
C THR A 158 14.26 -2.03 -6.31
N PRO A 159 14.81 -2.13 -7.53
CA PRO A 159 16.06 -2.84 -7.76
C PRO A 159 17.21 -2.33 -6.88
N ASP A 160 17.28 -1.02 -6.64
CA ASP A 160 18.41 -0.36 -5.98
C ASP A 160 18.09 0.23 -4.61
N TYR A 161 16.81 0.41 -4.26
CA TYR A 161 16.38 1.14 -3.07
C TYR A 161 15.32 0.38 -2.24
N ILE A 162 15.31 0.66 -0.94
CA ILE A 162 14.25 0.27 -0.02
C ILE A 162 13.78 1.53 0.72
N TYR A 163 12.48 1.75 0.73
CA TYR A 163 11.83 2.90 1.35
C TYR A 163 10.88 2.39 2.43
N VAL A 164 11.14 2.74 3.69
CA VAL A 164 10.27 2.43 4.83
C VAL A 164 9.52 3.71 5.20
N PHE A 165 8.23 3.74 4.91
CA PHE A 165 7.35 4.86 5.16
C PHE A 165 6.57 4.67 6.46
N GLU A 166 6.41 5.76 7.19
CA GLU A 166 5.48 5.89 8.30
C GLU A 166 4.66 7.16 8.14
N PHE A 167 3.34 7.04 8.30
CA PHE A 167 2.41 8.13 8.09
C PHE A 167 1.89 8.67 9.42
N LYS A 168 1.60 9.97 9.42
CA LYS A 168 0.92 10.65 10.50
C LYS A 168 -0.12 11.61 9.93
N LEU A 169 -1.24 11.77 10.63
CA LEU A 169 -2.27 12.75 10.29
C LEU A 169 -2.28 13.89 11.32
N ASP A 170 -2.08 15.13 10.87
CA ASP A 170 -2.11 16.34 11.68
C ASP A 170 -1.27 16.24 12.98
N LYS A 171 -0.09 15.60 12.88
CA LYS A 171 0.86 15.42 13.98
C LYS A 171 2.26 15.84 13.56
N PRO A 172 3.18 16.09 14.53
CA PRO A 172 4.57 16.39 14.23
C PRO A 172 5.25 15.29 13.43
N ILE A 173 6.17 15.67 12.54
CA ILE A 173 6.94 14.74 11.70
C ILE A 173 7.86 13.84 12.54
N GLU A 174 8.29 14.34 13.71
CA GLU A 174 9.09 13.63 14.69
C GLU A 174 8.41 12.36 15.21
N ASP A 175 7.07 12.36 15.32
CA ASP A 175 6.32 11.18 15.75
C ASP A 175 6.47 10.03 14.73
N ALA A 176 6.43 10.36 13.44
CA ALA A 176 6.63 9.38 12.37
C ALA A 176 8.05 8.81 12.40
N MET A 177 9.05 9.68 12.48
CA MET A 177 10.46 9.26 12.50
C MET A 177 10.80 8.43 13.73
N SER A 178 10.36 8.86 14.91
CA SER A 178 10.57 8.12 16.16
C SER A 178 9.89 6.76 16.12
N GLN A 179 8.67 6.68 15.56
CA GLN A 179 7.98 5.40 15.41
C GLN A 179 8.72 4.42 14.49
N ILE A 180 9.34 4.89 13.39
CA ILE A 180 10.18 4.04 12.53
C ILE A 180 11.37 3.47 13.31
N ASP A 181 12.04 4.31 14.09
CA ASP A 181 13.25 3.95 14.83
C ASP A 181 12.96 3.05 16.02
N ASP A 182 12.00 3.42 16.87
CA ASP A 182 11.60 2.67 18.07
C ASP A 182 11.09 1.26 17.74
N LYS A 183 10.39 1.16 16.60
CA LYS A 183 9.87 -0.12 16.13
C LYS A 183 10.90 -0.91 15.31
N GLY A 184 12.01 -0.29 14.93
CA GLY A 184 13.07 -0.95 14.18
C GLY A 184 12.59 -1.46 12.82
N TYR A 185 11.69 -0.74 12.14
CA TYR A 185 11.13 -1.19 10.86
C TYR A 185 12.17 -1.31 9.74
N ALA A 186 13.32 -0.66 9.90
CA ALA A 186 14.48 -0.76 9.03
C ALA A 186 15.31 -2.05 9.24
N ILE A 187 15.25 -2.69 10.42
CA ILE A 187 16.12 -3.81 10.82
C ILE A 187 16.09 -4.98 9.81
N PRO A 188 14.93 -5.43 9.30
CA PRO A 188 14.89 -6.56 8.35
C PRO A 188 15.65 -6.33 7.03
N TYR A 189 15.99 -5.07 6.73
CA TYR A 189 16.60 -4.65 5.48
C TYR A 189 18.07 -4.24 5.64
N THR A 190 18.63 -4.33 6.85
CA THR A 190 20.02 -3.93 7.15
C THR A 190 21.06 -4.79 6.43
N ALA A 191 20.76 -6.06 6.16
CA ALA A 191 21.62 -6.97 5.40
C ALA A 191 21.33 -6.94 3.89
N ASP A 192 20.42 -6.08 3.42
CA ASP A 192 20.11 -5.91 2.00
C ASP A 192 21.13 -4.97 1.36
N ASN A 193 21.53 -5.25 0.12
CA ASN A 193 22.52 -4.42 -0.60
C ASN A 193 21.93 -3.13 -1.16
N ARG A 194 20.60 -2.99 -1.15
CA ARG A 194 19.90 -1.79 -1.61
C ARG A 194 20.03 -0.65 -0.61
N LYS A 195 19.99 0.57 -1.09
CA LYS A 195 20.06 1.75 -0.23
C LYS A 195 18.73 1.95 0.51
N LEU A 196 18.80 1.99 1.84
CA LEU A 196 17.64 2.08 2.72
C LEU A 196 17.34 3.52 3.13
N TYR A 197 16.08 3.93 2.94
CA TYR A 197 15.54 5.20 3.39
C TYR A 197 14.41 4.98 4.40
N LYS A 198 14.47 5.72 5.50
CA LYS A 198 13.38 5.90 6.46
C LYS A 198 12.67 7.20 6.11
N ILE A 199 11.36 7.15 5.94
CA ILE A 199 10.58 8.27 5.43
C ILE A 199 9.37 8.49 6.33
N GLY A 200 9.39 9.58 7.09
CA GLY A 200 8.22 10.08 7.78
C GLY A 200 7.42 10.98 6.83
N VAL A 201 6.10 10.87 6.85
CA VAL A 201 5.21 11.72 6.04
C VAL A 201 4.03 12.16 6.88
N VAL A 202 3.76 13.46 6.88
CA VAL A 202 2.60 14.05 7.55
C VAL A 202 1.58 14.49 6.52
N PHE A 203 0.38 13.95 6.64
CA PHE A 203 -0.81 14.45 5.94
C PHE A 203 -1.50 15.51 6.80
N SER A 204 -2.12 16.48 6.13
CA SER A 204 -2.95 17.49 6.77
C SER A 204 -4.40 17.37 6.32
N THR A 205 -5.34 17.30 7.27
CA THR A 205 -6.77 17.36 6.95
C THR A 205 -7.18 18.73 6.42
N GLU A 206 -6.54 19.80 6.90
CA GLU A 206 -6.77 21.18 6.47
C GLU A 206 -6.29 21.40 5.02
N LYS A 207 -5.02 21.09 4.74
CA LYS A 207 -4.44 21.25 3.40
C LYS A 207 -4.89 20.16 2.42
N ARG A 208 -5.46 19.07 2.94
CA ARG A 208 -5.87 17.87 2.19
C ARG A 208 -4.74 17.28 1.36
N ASN A 209 -3.54 17.31 1.91
CA ASN A 209 -2.33 16.99 1.18
C ASN A 209 -1.22 16.59 2.14
N VAL A 210 -0.11 16.12 1.60
CA VAL A 210 1.16 16.00 2.31
C VAL A 210 1.61 17.40 2.73
N SER A 211 1.67 17.63 4.04
CA SER A 211 2.06 18.91 4.62
C SER A 211 3.53 18.97 5.01
N ASP A 212 4.14 17.82 5.32
CA ASP A 212 5.54 17.71 5.69
C ASP A 212 6.07 16.29 5.40
N TRP A 213 7.37 16.16 5.18
CA TRP A 213 8.06 14.88 5.06
C TRP A 213 9.51 15.00 5.50
N LYS A 214 10.05 13.89 6.03
CA LYS A 214 11.44 13.82 6.44
C LYS A 214 12.06 12.52 5.98
N ILE A 215 13.26 12.64 5.43
CA ILE A 215 14.04 11.53 4.89
C ILE A 215 15.26 11.35 5.78
N SER A 216 15.51 10.12 6.19
CA SER A 216 16.74 9.71 6.84
C SER A 216 17.29 8.49 6.11
N THR A 217 18.57 8.51 5.77
CA THR A 217 19.25 7.31 5.27
C THR A 217 19.55 6.40 6.45
N GLY A 218 19.19 5.13 6.35
CA GLY A 218 19.65 4.15 7.33
C GLY A 218 21.17 4.03 7.22
N GLU A 219 21.91 4.42 8.24
CA GLU A 219 23.27 3.93 8.40
C GLU A 219 23.18 2.43 8.71
N VAL A 220 24.03 1.65 8.02
CA VAL A 220 24.24 0.23 8.29
C VAL A 220 24.92 0.06 9.64
#